data_AF-A0A1F3MWD9-F1
#
_entry.id   AF-A0A1F3MWD9-F1
#
_cell.length_a   1.000
_cell.length_b   1.000
_cell.length_c   1.000
_cell.angle_alpha   90.00
_cell.angle_beta   90.00
_cell.angle_gamma   90.00
#
_symmetry.space_group_name_H-M   'P 1'
#
loop_
_entity.id
_entity.type
_entity.pdbx_description
1 polymer ?
#
loop_
_entity_poly.entity_id
_entity_poly.type
_entity_poly.pdbx_seq_one_letter_code
_entity_poly.pdbx_strand_id
1 'polypeptide(L)'
;MHELLLIIHITGIAMGIGVSFAHMVLGISRSKMTPEEAGKDALRSLSLGILGDLGITFLIVSGLFLMGPYWGALFQMPLLQIKLGLVIVLVILLIMLKIHIRKAVKNPGGSGLKIIQKIGQFTLPLGLTILTLAVVIFK
;
A
#
# COMPACT_ATOMS: atom_id res chain seq x y z
N MET A 1 4.02 -15.10 20.52
CA MET A 1 4.26 -13.70 20.07
C MET A 1 4.59 -13.60 18.59
N HIS A 2 5.47 -14.47 18.06
CA HIS A 2 5.82 -14.47 16.63
C HIS A 2 4.60 -14.60 15.69
N GLU A 3 3.72 -15.57 15.92
CA GLU A 3 2.52 -15.78 15.09
C GLU A 3 1.56 -14.58 15.09
N LEU A 4 1.37 -13.95 16.26
CA LEU A 4 0.56 -12.72 16.37
C LEU A 4 1.14 -11.60 15.53
N LEU A 5 2.46 -11.38 15.58
CA LEU A 5 3.14 -10.38 14.77
C LEU A 5 3.03 -10.71 13.28
N LEU A 6 3.11 -11.99 12.90
CA LEU A 6 2.92 -12.44 11.52
C LEU A 6 1.50 -12.16 11.02
N ILE A 7 0.48 -12.43 11.84
CA ILE A 7 -0.92 -12.11 11.54
C ILE A 7 -1.08 -10.60 11.32
N ILE A 8 -0.54 -9.77 12.23
CA ILE A 8 -0.57 -8.31 12.10
C ILE A 8 0.16 -7.86 10.82
N HIS A 9 1.31 -8.44 10.51
CA HIS A 9 2.08 -8.13 9.31
C HIS A 9 1.32 -8.42 8.02
N ILE A 10 0.76 -9.62 7.92
CA ILE A 10 -0.04 -10.05 6.76
C ILE A 10 -1.30 -9.20 6.64
N THR A 11 -1.94 -8.86 7.76
CA THR A 11 -3.09 -7.94 7.79
C THR A 11 -2.70 -6.57 7.22
N GLY A 12 -1.54 -6.04 7.62
CA GLY A 12 -1.01 -4.79 7.09
C GLY A 12 -0.81 -4.82 5.57
N ILE A 13 -0.24 -5.91 5.05
CA ILE A 13 -0.09 -6.14 3.60
C ILE A 13 -1.47 -6.20 2.91
N ALA A 14 -2.39 -7.00 3.45
CA ALA A 14 -3.73 -7.15 2.90
C ALA A 14 -4.50 -5.82 2.87
N MET A 15 -4.39 -4.99 3.91
CA MET A 15 -4.97 -3.64 3.95
C MET A 15 -4.37 -2.74 2.88
N GLY A 16 -3.03 -2.73 2.72
CA GLY A 16 -2.36 -1.93 1.70
C GLY A 16 -2.73 -2.32 0.26
N ILE A 17 -2.80 -3.63 -0.02
CA ILE A 17 -3.24 -4.17 -1.31
C ILE A 17 -4.72 -3.85 -1.52
N GLY A 18 -5.57 -4.09 -0.52
CA GLY A 18 -7.01 -3.86 -0.58
C GLY A 18 -7.37 -2.40 -0.86
N VAL A 19 -6.67 -1.45 -0.21
CA VAL A 19 -6.85 0.00 -0.46
C VAL A 19 -6.41 0.38 -1.87
N SER A 20 -5.29 -0.17 -2.36
CA SER A 20 -4.84 0.06 -3.75
C SER A 20 -5.86 -0.46 -4.76
N PHE A 21 -6.39 -1.66 -4.53
CA PHE A 21 -7.45 -2.26 -5.35
C PHE A 21 -8.74 -1.44 -5.32
N ALA A 22 -9.17 -0.99 -4.12
CA ALA A 22 -10.35 -0.14 -3.97
C ALA A 22 -10.19 1.19 -4.72
N HIS A 23 -9.03 1.85 -4.63
CA HIS A 23 -8.78 3.07 -5.40
C HIS A 23 -8.79 2.85 -6.92
N MET A 24 -8.31 1.70 -7.39
CA MET A 24 -8.39 1.34 -8.80
C MET A 24 -9.85 1.17 -9.25
N VAL A 25 -10.65 0.39 -8.52
CA VAL A 25 -12.07 0.16 -8.85
C VAL A 25 -12.89 1.45 -8.77
N LEU A 26 -12.67 2.27 -7.74
CA LEU A 26 -13.32 3.57 -7.60
C LEU A 26 -12.91 4.54 -8.70
N GLY A 27 -11.66 4.50 -9.15
CA GLY A 27 -11.20 5.27 -10.30
C GLY A 27 -11.94 4.89 -11.59
N ILE A 28 -12.14 3.58 -11.83
CA ILE A 28 -12.93 3.08 -12.97
C ILE A 28 -14.39 3.52 -12.84
N SER A 29 -14.98 3.40 -11.65
CA SER A 29 -16.37 3.83 -11.38
C SER A 29 -16.57 5.31 -11.69
N ARG A 30 -15.69 6.18 -11.17
CA ARG A 30 -15.75 7.64 -11.38
C ARG A 30 -15.59 8.07 -12.83
N SER A 31 -14.89 7.28 -13.65
CA SER A 31 -14.73 7.59 -15.08
C SER A 31 -16.07 7.60 -15.85
N LYS A 32 -17.12 7.01 -15.27
CA LYS A 32 -18.47 6.92 -15.84
C LYS A 32 -19.46 7.90 -15.21
N MET A 33 -19.02 8.68 -14.22
CA MET A 33 -19.87 9.62 -13.47
C MET A 33 -19.75 11.04 -14.03
N THR A 34 -20.73 11.89 -13.70
CA THR A 34 -20.57 13.33 -13.93
C THR A 34 -19.46 13.90 -13.04
N PRO A 35 -18.80 15.02 -13.42
CA PRO A 35 -17.72 15.61 -12.62
C PRO A 35 -18.12 15.91 -11.17
N GLU A 36 -19.38 16.31 -10.95
CA GLU A 36 -19.91 16.67 -9.63
C GLU A 36 -20.13 15.44 -8.73
N GLU A 37 -20.66 14.36 -9.29
CA GLU A 37 -20.82 13.07 -8.59
C GLU A 37 -19.46 12.44 -8.28
N ALA A 38 -18.53 12.47 -9.24
CA ALA A 38 -17.18 11.95 -9.07
C ALA A 38 -16.43 12.67 -7.93
N GLY A 39 -16.65 13.99 -7.78
CA GLY A 39 -16.09 14.78 -6.67
C GLY A 39 -16.64 14.36 -5.31
N LYS A 40 -17.96 14.15 -5.19
CA LYS A 40 -18.60 13.68 -3.94
C LYS A 40 -18.14 12.27 -3.57
N ASP A 41 -18.04 11.36 -4.54
CA ASP A 41 -17.53 10.01 -4.31
C ASP A 41 -16.04 10.01 -3.91
N ALA A 42 -15.23 10.88 -4.53
CA ALA A 42 -13.83 11.06 -4.16
C ALA A 42 -13.65 11.42 -2.69
N LEU A 43 -14.45 12.35 -2.17
CA LEU A 43 -14.44 12.73 -0.76
C LEU A 43 -14.81 11.57 0.16
N ARG A 44 -15.83 10.78 -0.19
CA ARG A 44 -16.24 9.60 0.60
C ARG A 44 -15.14 8.55 0.67
N SER A 45 -14.43 8.34 -0.44
CA SER A 45 -13.33 7.38 -0.51
C SER A 45 -12.08 7.76 0.27
N LEU A 46 -11.97 8.99 0.79
CA LEU A 46 -10.85 9.40 1.63
C LEU A 46 -10.75 8.57 2.92
N SER A 47 -11.87 8.01 3.38
CA SER A 47 -11.92 7.06 4.49
C SER A 47 -11.04 5.82 4.26
N LEU A 48 -10.84 5.40 3.00
CA LEU A 48 -9.90 4.32 2.65
C LEU A 48 -8.45 4.68 2.97
N GLY A 49 -8.12 5.97 3.01
CA GLY A 49 -6.79 6.45 3.41
C GLY A 49 -6.43 6.08 4.85
N ILE A 50 -7.43 6.00 5.75
CA ILE A 50 -7.22 5.58 7.15
C ILE A 50 -6.81 4.11 7.20
N LEU A 51 -7.47 3.26 6.42
CA LEU A 51 -7.10 1.85 6.29
C LEU A 51 -5.72 1.68 5.68
N GLY A 52 -5.35 2.53 4.71
CA GLY A 52 -4.00 2.53 4.15
C GLY A 52 -2.93 2.87 5.19
N ASP A 53 -3.15 3.93 5.98
CA ASP A 53 -2.23 4.37 7.03
C ASP A 53 -2.07 3.31 8.14
N LEU A 54 -3.17 2.69 8.57
CA LEU A 54 -3.13 1.59 9.55
C LEU A 54 -2.40 0.38 8.98
N GLY A 55 -2.65 0.04 7.71
CA GLY A 55 -1.99 -1.08 7.04
C GLY A 55 -0.47 -0.89 6.97
N ILE A 56 0.00 0.31 6.62
CA ILE A 56 1.43 0.65 6.61
C ILE A 56 2.01 0.57 8.02
N THR A 57 1.29 1.08 9.03
CA THR A 57 1.74 1.04 10.42
C THR A 57 1.93 -0.41 10.88
N PHE A 58 0.94 -1.26 10.62
CA PHE A 58 1.02 -2.69 10.92
C PHE A 58 2.18 -3.34 10.18
N LEU A 59 2.33 -3.08 8.87
CA LEU A 59 3.42 -3.62 8.05
C LEU A 59 4.80 -3.30 8.64
N ILE A 60 5.07 -2.03 8.93
CA ILE A 60 6.39 -1.56 9.37
C ILE A 60 6.68 -2.07 10.78
N VAL A 61 5.77 -1.84 11.73
CA VAL A 61 6.00 -2.19 13.13
C VAL A 61 6.20 -3.69 13.26
N SER A 62 5.24 -4.49 12.79
CA SER A 62 5.36 -5.95 12.87
C SER A 62 6.55 -6.49 12.09
N GLY A 63 6.87 -5.91 10.92
CA GLY A 63 8.00 -6.32 10.10
C GLY A 63 9.34 -6.13 10.80
N LEU A 64 9.53 -5.00 11.48
CA LEU A 64 10.75 -4.71 12.25
C LEU A 64 10.92 -5.69 13.42
N PHE A 65 9.84 -6.08 14.10
CA PHE A 65 9.89 -7.08 15.16
C PHE A 65 10.18 -8.49 14.62
N LEU A 66 9.53 -8.89 13.52
CA LEU A 66 9.77 -10.19 12.87
C LEU A 66 11.20 -10.33 12.33
N MET A 67 11.86 -9.21 12.02
CA MET A 67 13.27 -9.17 11.61
C MET A 67 14.25 -9.45 12.74
N GLY A 68 13.82 -9.43 14.01
CA GLY A 68 14.65 -9.67 15.20
C GLY A 68 15.75 -10.72 15.04
N PRO A 69 15.41 -11.99 14.74
CA PRO A 69 16.40 -13.06 14.58
C PRO A 69 17.20 -13.01 13.27
N TYR A 70 16.75 -12.22 12.28
CA TYR A 70 17.35 -12.15 10.95
C TYR A 70 18.29 -10.94 10.76
N TRP A 71 18.33 -9.99 11.70
CA TRP A 71 19.18 -8.79 11.60
C TRP A 71 20.66 -9.13 11.42
N GLY A 72 21.17 -10.12 12.14
CA GLY A 72 22.58 -10.55 12.05
C GLY A 72 22.93 -11.26 10.74
N ALA A 73 21.96 -11.92 10.10
CA ALA A 73 22.14 -12.66 8.85
C ALA A 73 21.66 -11.88 7.61
N LEU A 74 21.19 -10.64 7.77
CA LEU A 74 20.57 -9.86 6.70
C LEU A 74 21.46 -9.75 5.45
N PHE A 75 22.76 -9.53 5.63
CA PHE A 75 23.71 -9.41 4.52
C PHE A 75 23.94 -10.74 3.77
N GLN A 76 23.65 -11.87 4.42
CA GLN A 76 23.80 -13.21 3.86
C GLN A 76 22.51 -13.74 3.23
N MET A 77 21.40 -13.00 3.33
CA MET A 77 20.09 -13.37 2.80
C MET A 77 19.63 -12.39 1.69
N PRO A 78 20.10 -12.56 0.44
CA PRO A 78 19.77 -11.65 -0.67
C PRO A 78 18.26 -11.45 -0.89
N LEU A 79 17.47 -12.52 -0.74
CA LEU A 79 16.01 -12.45 -0.89
C LEU A 79 15.37 -11.54 0.18
N LEU A 80 15.90 -11.54 1.39
CA LEU A 80 15.42 -10.68 2.47
C LEU A 80 15.74 -9.21 2.20
N GLN A 81 16.91 -8.92 1.64
CA GLN A 81 17.27 -7.57 1.20
C GLN A 81 16.33 -7.07 0.09
N ILE A 82 16.05 -7.91 -0.90
CA ILE A 82 15.09 -7.58 -1.97
C ILE A 82 13.71 -7.30 -1.36
N LYS A 83 13.21 -8.16 -0.46
CA LYS A 83 11.92 -7.93 0.23
C LYS A 83 11.90 -6.57 0.93
N LEU A 84 12.93 -6.26 1.73
CA LEU A 84 13.00 -4.99 2.46
C LEU A 84 13.08 -3.79 1.52
N GLY A 85 13.85 -3.89 0.43
CA GLY A 85 13.89 -2.88 -0.63
C GLY A 85 12.51 -2.63 -1.25
N LEU A 86 11.78 -3.69 -1.58
CA LEU A 86 10.42 -3.59 -2.12
C LEU A 86 9.44 -2.97 -1.12
N VAL A 87 9.57 -3.28 0.18
CA VAL A 87 8.76 -2.65 1.24
C VAL A 87 9.04 -1.14 1.29
N ILE A 88 10.30 -0.70 1.20
CA ILE A 88 10.66 0.71 1.15
C ILE A 88 10.01 1.39 -0.08
N VAL A 89 10.11 0.77 -1.26
CA VAL A 89 9.47 1.26 -2.48
C VAL A 89 7.95 1.37 -2.30
N LEU A 90 7.31 0.38 -1.69
CA LEU A 90 5.88 0.38 -1.42
C LEU A 90 5.48 1.56 -0.52
N VAL A 91 6.23 1.80 0.56
CA VAL A 91 5.98 2.92 1.47
C VAL A 91 6.10 4.26 0.74
N ILE A 92 7.13 4.43 -0.10
CA ILE A 92 7.29 5.66 -0.92
C ILE A 92 6.09 5.86 -1.84
N LEU A 93 5.66 4.81 -2.55
CA LEU A 93 4.50 4.89 -3.45
C LEU A 93 3.22 5.26 -2.70
N LEU A 94 2.99 4.68 -1.51
CA LEU A 94 1.81 5.00 -0.70
C LEU A 94 1.84 6.44 -0.17
N ILE A 95 3.01 6.95 0.23
CA ILE A 95 3.17 8.37 0.60
C ILE A 95 2.88 9.27 -0.61
N MET A 96 3.43 8.94 -1.79
CA MET A 96 3.15 9.69 -3.02
C MET A 96 1.66 9.67 -3.37
N LEU A 97 1.00 8.51 -3.26
CA LEU A 97 -0.44 8.36 -3.48
C LEU A 97 -1.23 9.32 -2.59
N LYS A 98 -0.91 9.36 -1.28
CA LYS A 98 -1.55 10.23 -0.30
C LYS A 98 -1.39 11.72 -0.63
N ILE A 99 -0.19 12.14 -1.05
CA ILE A 99 0.07 13.51 -1.48
C ILE A 99 -0.79 13.87 -2.69
N HIS A 100 -0.87 12.99 -3.69
CA HIS A 100 -1.64 13.25 -4.90
C HIS A 100 -3.15 13.22 -4.65
N ILE A 101 -3.65 12.34 -3.78
CA ILE A 101 -5.05 12.33 -3.33
C ILE A 101 -5.40 13.68 -2.70
N ARG A 102 -4.59 14.17 -1.74
CA ARG A 102 -4.82 15.48 -1.10
C ARG A 102 -4.81 16.63 -2.11
N LYS A 103 -3.94 16.59 -3.12
CA LYS A 103 -3.91 17.59 -4.20
C LYS A 103 -5.13 17.50 -5.11
N ALA A 104 -5.58 16.30 -5.46
CA ALA A 104 -6.75 16.08 -6.33
C ALA A 104 -8.06 16.50 -5.66
N VAL A 105 -8.17 16.37 -4.34
CA VAL A 105 -9.32 16.90 -3.57
C VAL A 105 -9.38 18.43 -3.64
N LYS A 106 -8.22 19.11 -3.56
CA LYS A 106 -8.15 20.57 -3.61
C LYS A 106 -8.33 21.16 -5.01
N ASN A 107 -8.00 20.40 -6.06
CA ASN A 107 -8.14 20.81 -7.46
C ASN A 107 -8.80 19.69 -8.29
N PRO A 108 -10.14 19.55 -8.24
CA PRO A 108 -10.88 18.55 -8.99
C PRO A 108 -10.70 18.77 -10.50
N GLY A 109 -10.22 17.76 -11.25
CA GLY A 109 -10.03 17.83 -12.71
C GLY A 109 -8.58 17.90 -13.19
N GLY A 110 -7.60 18.03 -12.29
CA GLY A 110 -6.17 18.01 -12.64
C GLY A 110 -5.62 16.61 -12.97
N SER A 111 -4.40 16.57 -13.52
CA SER A 111 -3.64 15.34 -13.82
C SER A 111 -3.40 14.40 -12.62
N GLY A 112 -3.69 14.87 -11.40
CA GLY A 112 -3.58 14.12 -10.15
C GLY A 112 -4.39 12.81 -10.15
N LEU A 113 -5.57 12.77 -10.76
CA LEU A 113 -6.40 11.54 -10.82
C LEU A 113 -5.72 10.41 -11.61
N LYS A 114 -5.08 10.74 -12.75
CA LYS A 114 -4.34 9.76 -13.58
C LYS A 114 -3.11 9.23 -12.84
N ILE A 115 -2.43 10.09 -12.08
CA ILE A 115 -1.25 9.69 -11.29
C ILE A 115 -1.66 8.76 -10.13
N ILE A 116 -2.75 9.08 -9.43
CA ILE A 116 -3.31 8.22 -8.37
C ILE A 116 -3.59 6.82 -8.91
N GLN A 117 -4.23 6.73 -10.08
CA GLN A 117 -4.53 5.45 -10.72
C GLN A 117 -3.26 4.68 -11.10
N LYS A 118 -2.27 5.33 -11.72
CA LYS A 118 -0.99 4.69 -12.04
C LYS A 118 -0.27 4.17 -10.81
N ILE A 119 -0.18 4.98 -9.75
CA ILE A 119 0.48 4.56 -8.50
C ILE A 119 -0.25 3.35 -7.91
N GLY A 120 -1.59 3.37 -7.86
CA GLY A 120 -2.39 2.24 -7.38
C GLY A 120 -2.18 0.94 -8.19
N GLN A 121 -2.00 1.06 -9.50
CA GLN A 121 -1.69 -0.07 -10.38
C GLN A 121 -0.30 -0.66 -10.12
N PHE A 122 0.68 0.14 -9.69
CA PHE A 122 2.02 -0.34 -9.35
C PHE A 122 2.11 -0.89 -7.91
N THR A 123 1.35 -0.32 -6.96
CA THR A 123 1.37 -0.80 -5.57
C THR A 123 0.78 -2.20 -5.41
N LEU A 124 -0.19 -2.58 -6.24
CA LEU A 124 -0.82 -3.90 -6.19
C LEU A 124 0.15 -5.07 -6.52
N PRO A 125 0.81 -5.13 -7.69
CA PRO A 125 1.77 -6.18 -8.00
C PRO A 125 2.98 -6.15 -7.04
N LEU A 126 3.37 -4.96 -6.58
CA LEU A 126 4.45 -4.81 -5.61
C LEU A 126 4.07 -5.45 -4.26
N GLY A 127 2.87 -5.19 -3.75
CA GLY A 127 2.37 -5.81 -2.52
C GLY A 127 2.26 -7.33 -2.62
N LEU A 128 1.78 -7.86 -3.75
CA LEU A 128 1.73 -9.30 -4.01
C LEU A 128 3.13 -9.93 -4.08
N THR A 129 4.09 -9.24 -4.70
CA THR A 129 5.49 -9.68 -4.75
C THR A 129 6.10 -9.74 -3.35
N ILE A 130 5.86 -8.72 -2.51
CA ILE A 130 6.33 -8.71 -1.11
C ILE A 130 5.71 -9.86 -0.32
N LEU A 131 4.42 -10.13 -0.49
CA LEU A 131 3.73 -11.24 0.17
C LEU A 131 4.33 -12.59 -0.26
N THR A 132 4.56 -12.77 -1.56
CA THR A 132 5.14 -14.00 -2.12
C THR A 132 6.55 -14.23 -1.59
N LEU A 133 7.41 -13.20 -1.60
CA LEU A 133 8.75 -13.28 -1.03
C LEU A 133 8.73 -13.59 0.47
N ALA A 134 7.77 -13.02 1.22
CA ALA A 134 7.63 -13.34 2.64
C ALA A 134 7.34 -14.83 2.86
N VAL A 135 6.44 -15.44 2.07
CA VAL A 135 6.15 -16.88 2.15
C VAL A 135 7.36 -17.73 1.77
N VAL A 136 8.17 -17.28 0.81
CA VAL A 136 9.38 -18.01 0.39
C VAL A 136 10.49 -17.93 1.44
N ILE A 137 10.67 -16.78 2.10
CA ILE A 137 11.76 -16.54 3.05
C ILE A 137 11.49 -17.14 4.44
N PHE A 138 10.23 -17.11 4.88
CA PHE A 138 9.84 -17.51 6.24
C PHE A 138 9.09 -18.85 6.29
N LYS A 139 9.12 -19.61 5.20
CA LYS A 139 8.84 -21.06 5.23
C LYS A 139 10.00 -21.79 5.89
#